data_AF-A0A419T0S5-F1
#
_entry.id   AF-A0A419T0S5-F1
#
_cell.length_a   1.000
_cell.length_b   1.000
_cell.length_c   1.000
_cell.angle_alpha   90.00
_cell.angle_beta   90.00
_cell.angle_gamma   90.00
#
_symmetry.space_group_name_H-M   'P 1'
#
loop_
_entity.id
_entity.type
_entity.pdbx_description
1 polymer ?
#
loop_
_entity_poly.entity_id
_entity_poly.type
_entity_poly.pdbx_seq_one_letter_code
_entity_poly.pdbx_strand_id
1 'polypeptide(L)'
;MDNSNPKTPLDEIRIQSGKERLCSHFTQLVNSNPDKAIDYINDQNLSFTTLFLLKEQLKNPDILENLSPRNQIALETTGEILDKDGKITNIQHTIPKLIHLIKSTLIWILKTGSKDDGLDDNFDKLLDIVAIILIKVFNELDLLPLILDIIFKRYKEGRLIHDLVWAFYESRDPNCLFLIGKRLRSENMKEVELACDLLKFIPGIDIKYKTNKDYLYFNFINWFEENRSFLYFTGESFQQGCNPIPYAVSLEAKYLCETIPTNSQNIYGTLSSKEFGKIKDFNSLDDSSRDLLASFSCKMRRKNIHWWNSWINKSIEEQLRIARIRKGGI
;
A
#
# COMPACT_ATOMS: atom_id res chain seq x y z
N MET A 1 -21.59 1.85 4.18
CA MET A 1 -22.26 3.11 4.54
C MET A 1 -21.89 4.11 3.48
N ASP A 2 -22.86 4.43 2.64
CA ASP A 2 -22.67 5.24 1.43
C ASP A 2 -22.61 6.72 1.86
N ASN A 3 -21.39 7.22 2.06
CA ASN A 3 -21.15 8.65 2.33
C ASN A 3 -21.22 9.37 0.98
N SER A 4 -22.43 9.54 0.45
CA SER A 4 -22.64 10.32 -0.76
C SER A 4 -22.43 11.79 -0.42
N ASN A 5 -21.19 12.28 -0.61
CA ASN A 5 -20.92 13.71 -0.65
C ASN A 5 -21.94 14.40 -1.57
N PRO A 6 -22.38 15.63 -1.24
CA PRO A 6 -23.27 16.39 -2.10
C PRO A 6 -22.65 16.50 -3.50
N LYS A 7 -23.37 16.02 -4.52
CA LYS A 7 -22.89 16.05 -5.90
C LYS A 7 -23.00 17.49 -6.41
N THR A 8 -21.93 17.98 -7.01
CA THR A 8 -21.94 19.31 -7.65
C THR A 8 -22.78 19.27 -8.93
N PRO A 9 -23.31 20.41 -9.40
CA PRO A 9 -24.06 20.46 -10.66
C PRO A 9 -23.27 19.89 -11.85
N LEU A 10 -21.95 20.12 -11.89
CA LEU A 10 -21.09 19.56 -12.94
C LEU A 10 -20.93 18.04 -12.81
N ASP A 11 -20.80 17.51 -11.59
CA ASP A 11 -20.77 16.05 -11.36
C ASP A 11 -22.10 15.39 -11.74
N GLU A 12 -23.23 16.03 -11.46
CA GLU A 12 -24.55 15.52 -11.84
C GLU A 12 -24.70 15.43 -13.36
N ILE A 13 -24.32 16.47 -14.09
CA ILE A 13 -24.35 16.48 -15.55
C ILE A 13 -23.44 15.38 -16.10
N ARG A 14 -22.22 15.24 -15.55
CA ARG A 14 -21.28 14.17 -15.94
C ARG A 14 -21.90 12.79 -15.78
N ILE A 15 -22.47 12.51 -14.60
CA ILE A 15 -23.00 11.19 -14.27
C ILE A 15 -24.26 10.87 -15.08
N GLN A 16 -25.14 11.86 -15.31
CA GLN A 16 -26.42 11.62 -15.98
C GLN A 16 -26.30 11.67 -17.52
N SER A 17 -25.45 12.54 -18.06
CA SER A 17 -25.42 12.87 -19.48
C SER A 17 -24.06 12.63 -20.16
N GLY A 18 -23.04 12.20 -19.41
CA GLY A 18 -21.73 11.86 -19.94
C GLY A 18 -20.82 13.04 -20.27
N LYS A 19 -19.62 12.73 -20.79
CA LYS A 19 -18.52 13.67 -21.05
C LYS A 19 -18.90 14.77 -22.05
N GLU A 20 -19.51 14.43 -23.17
CA GLU A 20 -19.79 15.38 -24.25
C GLU A 20 -20.74 16.49 -23.80
N ARG A 21 -21.80 16.10 -23.08
CA ARG A 21 -22.78 17.04 -22.54
C ARG A 21 -22.17 17.92 -21.46
N LEU A 22 -21.33 17.36 -20.57
CA LEU A 22 -20.57 18.11 -19.59
C LEU A 22 -19.71 19.19 -20.28
N CYS A 23 -18.91 18.82 -21.28
CA CYS A 23 -18.06 19.76 -22.00
C CYS A 23 -18.88 20.86 -22.69
N SER A 24 -19.95 20.52 -23.40
CA SER A 24 -20.80 21.50 -24.07
C SER A 24 -21.49 22.45 -23.10
N HIS A 25 -22.01 21.93 -21.99
CA HIS A 25 -22.64 22.73 -20.95
C HIS A 25 -21.63 23.69 -20.30
N PHE A 26 -20.43 23.20 -19.98
CA PHE A 26 -19.40 24.04 -19.39
C PHE A 26 -18.94 25.15 -20.35
N THR A 27 -18.73 24.84 -21.63
CA THR A 27 -18.41 25.86 -22.65
C THR A 27 -19.51 26.91 -22.79
N GLN A 28 -20.78 26.50 -22.78
CA GLN A 28 -21.91 27.44 -22.78
C GLN A 28 -21.93 28.30 -21.51
N LEU A 29 -21.63 27.71 -20.35
CA LEU A 29 -21.59 28.42 -19.08
C LEU A 29 -20.48 29.46 -19.05
N VAL A 30 -19.28 29.11 -19.53
CA VAL A 30 -18.16 30.06 -19.68
C VAL A 30 -18.54 31.26 -20.55
N ASN A 31 -19.23 31.02 -21.67
CA ASN A 31 -19.61 32.10 -22.60
C ASN A 31 -20.77 32.97 -22.10
N SER A 32 -21.69 32.41 -21.31
CA SER A 32 -22.91 33.11 -20.86
C SER A 32 -22.79 33.71 -19.46
N ASN A 33 -22.03 33.08 -18.56
CA ASN A 33 -21.84 33.50 -17.18
C ASN A 33 -20.50 32.95 -16.63
N PRO A 34 -19.38 33.64 -16.92
CA PRO A 34 -18.04 33.16 -16.56
C PRO A 34 -17.83 33.05 -15.04
N ASP A 35 -18.36 33.99 -14.25
CA ASP A 35 -18.26 33.95 -12.79
C ASP A 35 -18.88 32.67 -12.22
N LYS A 36 -20.07 32.31 -12.72
CA LYS A 36 -20.74 31.07 -12.32
C LYS A 36 -19.98 29.82 -12.77
N ALA A 37 -19.31 29.87 -13.92
CA ALA A 37 -18.44 28.77 -14.37
C ALA A 37 -17.24 28.59 -13.42
N ILE A 38 -16.65 29.70 -12.97
CA ILE A 38 -15.54 29.72 -12.00
C ILE A 38 -16.01 29.19 -10.63
N ASP A 39 -17.18 29.62 -10.16
CA ASP A 39 -17.76 29.11 -8.91
C ASP A 39 -17.99 27.60 -8.96
N TYR A 40 -18.53 27.10 -10.07
CA TYR A 40 -18.82 25.67 -10.22
C TYR A 40 -17.57 24.83 -10.33
N ILE A 41 -16.53 25.30 -11.02
CA ILE A 41 -15.27 24.53 -11.13
C ILE A 41 -14.47 24.57 -9.82
N ASN A 42 -14.59 25.64 -9.04
CA ASN A 42 -13.90 25.80 -7.75
C ASN A 42 -14.67 25.23 -6.55
N ASP A 43 -15.82 24.58 -6.78
CA ASP A 43 -16.58 23.92 -5.71
C ASP A 43 -15.70 22.88 -4.98
N GLN A 44 -15.73 22.94 -3.64
CA GLN A 44 -14.92 22.06 -2.79
C GLN A 44 -15.31 20.59 -2.95
N ASN A 45 -16.56 20.29 -3.31
CA ASN A 45 -17.09 18.94 -3.47
C ASN A 45 -16.93 18.38 -4.89
N LEU A 46 -16.44 19.17 -5.85
CA LEU A 46 -16.24 18.73 -7.23
C LEU A 46 -15.37 17.46 -7.24
N SER A 47 -15.78 16.45 -8.02
CA SER A 47 -14.94 15.28 -8.24
C SER A 47 -13.77 15.60 -9.17
N PHE A 48 -12.60 15.01 -8.89
CA PHE A 48 -11.44 15.20 -9.75
C PHE A 48 -11.70 14.71 -11.19
N THR A 49 -12.48 13.63 -11.37
CA THR A 49 -12.87 13.13 -12.70
C THR A 49 -13.52 14.22 -13.55
N THR A 50 -14.40 15.03 -12.97
CA THR A 50 -15.04 16.15 -13.68
C THR A 50 -14.04 17.23 -14.07
N LEU A 51 -13.12 17.59 -13.18
CA LEU A 51 -12.03 18.52 -13.49
C LEU A 51 -11.14 17.98 -14.63
N PHE A 52 -10.77 16.71 -14.56
CA PHE A 52 -9.92 16.05 -15.56
C PHE A 52 -10.57 16.03 -16.95
N LEU A 53 -11.86 15.72 -17.04
CA LEU A 53 -12.60 15.72 -18.30
C LEU A 53 -12.71 17.11 -18.94
N LEU A 54 -12.72 18.17 -18.10
CA LEU A 54 -12.79 19.56 -18.53
C LEU A 54 -11.42 20.21 -18.78
N LYS A 55 -10.30 19.48 -18.63
CA LYS A 55 -8.93 20.03 -18.69
C LYS A 55 -8.65 20.87 -19.95
N GLU A 56 -9.22 20.49 -21.10
CA GLU A 56 -9.04 21.22 -22.36
C GLU A 56 -9.78 22.55 -22.36
N GLN A 57 -11.01 22.59 -21.82
CA GLN A 57 -11.80 23.82 -21.68
C GLN A 57 -11.19 24.78 -20.66
N LEU A 58 -10.44 24.27 -19.68
CA LEU A 58 -9.77 25.05 -18.64
C LEU A 58 -8.46 25.68 -19.10
N LYS A 59 -8.00 25.43 -20.34
CA LYS A 59 -6.83 26.10 -20.93
C LYS A 59 -7.08 27.57 -21.28
N ASN A 60 -8.32 28.05 -21.20
CA ASN A 60 -8.64 29.46 -21.39
C ASN A 60 -7.95 30.29 -20.27
N PRO A 61 -7.08 31.28 -20.62
CA PRO A 61 -6.35 32.09 -19.64
C PRO A 61 -7.23 32.71 -18.56
N ASP A 62 -8.40 33.23 -18.94
CA ASP A 62 -9.33 33.91 -18.01
C ASP A 62 -9.86 32.96 -16.93
N ILE A 63 -10.02 31.68 -17.25
CA ILE A 63 -10.45 30.66 -16.29
C ILE A 63 -9.27 30.20 -15.45
N LEU A 64 -8.13 29.95 -16.10
CA LEU A 64 -6.93 29.39 -15.48
C LEU A 64 -6.41 30.28 -14.33
N GLU A 65 -6.41 31.60 -14.53
CA GLU A 65 -6.01 32.59 -13.52
C GLU A 65 -6.93 32.61 -12.30
N ASN A 66 -8.20 32.24 -12.47
CA ASN A 66 -9.22 32.25 -11.42
C ASN A 66 -9.48 30.87 -10.79
N LEU A 67 -8.71 29.84 -11.17
CA LEU A 67 -8.82 28.52 -10.54
C LEU A 67 -8.31 28.55 -9.10
N SER A 68 -8.97 27.77 -8.25
CA SER A 68 -8.50 27.53 -6.89
C SER A 68 -7.11 26.87 -6.90
N PRO A 69 -6.27 27.14 -5.89
CA PRO A 69 -4.94 26.52 -5.79
C PRO A 69 -4.96 24.99 -5.88
N ARG A 70 -5.99 24.33 -5.33
CA ARG A 70 -6.20 22.87 -5.45
C ARG A 70 -6.32 22.45 -6.92
N ASN A 71 -7.18 23.14 -7.68
CA ASN A 71 -7.46 22.80 -9.07
C ASN A 71 -6.26 23.09 -9.98
N GLN A 72 -5.53 24.19 -9.73
CA GLN A 72 -4.29 24.51 -10.44
C GLN A 72 -3.24 23.41 -10.25
N ILE A 73 -2.96 23.04 -8.99
CA ILE A 73 -2.02 21.95 -8.67
C ILE A 73 -2.45 20.64 -9.32
N ALA A 74 -3.75 20.33 -9.33
CA ALA A 74 -4.26 19.10 -9.94
C ALA A 74 -4.05 19.07 -11.46
N LEU A 75 -4.29 20.18 -12.16
CA LEU A 75 -4.05 20.29 -13.60
C LEU A 75 -2.56 20.27 -13.94
N GLU A 76 -1.73 20.99 -13.19
CA GLU A 76 -0.27 20.98 -13.34
C GLU A 76 0.28 19.57 -13.15
N THR A 77 -0.09 18.90 -12.04
CA THR A 77 0.31 17.51 -11.75
C THR A 77 -0.14 16.56 -12.87
N THR A 78 -1.35 16.74 -13.39
CA THR A 78 -1.87 15.95 -14.51
C THR A 78 -1.02 16.16 -15.76
N GLY A 79 -0.69 17.41 -16.11
CA GLY A 79 0.18 17.74 -17.23
C GLY A 79 1.58 17.14 -17.06
N GLU A 80 2.20 17.30 -15.90
CA GLU A 80 3.54 16.74 -15.64
C GLU A 80 3.58 15.22 -15.76
N ILE A 81 2.57 14.53 -15.24
CA ILE A 81 2.51 13.06 -15.30
C ILE A 81 2.29 12.57 -16.73
N LEU A 82 1.37 13.19 -17.46
CA LEU A 82 0.99 12.75 -18.79
C LEU A 82 2.00 13.17 -19.87
N ASP A 83 2.58 14.37 -19.77
CA ASP A 83 3.46 14.94 -20.80
C ASP A 83 4.94 14.58 -20.60
N LYS A 84 5.39 14.28 -19.36
CA LYS A 84 6.80 13.98 -19.03
C LYS A 84 7.06 12.51 -18.67
N ASP A 85 6.26 11.58 -19.18
CA ASP A 85 6.38 10.15 -18.90
C ASP A 85 6.44 9.81 -17.38
N GLY A 86 5.66 10.50 -16.56
CA GLY A 86 5.53 10.21 -15.13
C GLY A 86 6.65 10.73 -14.23
N LYS A 87 7.50 11.65 -14.69
CA LYS A 87 8.53 12.30 -13.84
C LYS A 87 8.02 13.60 -13.22
N ILE A 88 7.77 13.59 -11.91
CA ILE A 88 7.58 14.81 -11.13
C ILE A 88 8.91 15.21 -10.48
N THR A 89 9.52 16.29 -10.97
CA THR A 89 10.89 16.68 -10.58
C THR A 89 10.96 17.63 -9.38
N ASN A 90 9.85 18.22 -8.92
CA ASN A 90 9.90 19.42 -8.09
C ASN A 90 9.26 19.37 -6.68
N ILE A 91 8.72 18.24 -6.22
CA ILE A 91 7.98 18.21 -4.93
C ILE A 91 8.94 18.36 -3.71
N GLN A 92 10.22 18.02 -3.84
CA GLN A 92 11.15 17.93 -2.70
C GLN A 92 11.72 19.27 -2.21
N HIS A 93 11.52 20.38 -2.93
CA HIS A 93 12.09 21.70 -2.59
C HIS A 93 11.03 22.76 -2.24
N THR A 94 9.84 22.31 -1.89
CA THR A 94 8.66 23.18 -1.79
C THR A 94 8.41 23.68 -0.36
N ILE A 95 7.86 24.89 -0.20
CA ILE A 95 7.53 25.50 1.11
C ILE A 95 6.52 24.59 1.87
N PRO A 96 6.63 24.38 3.20
CA PRO A 96 5.79 23.43 3.95
C PRO A 96 4.27 23.57 3.74
N LYS A 97 3.74 24.79 3.64
CA LYS A 97 2.31 25.02 3.36
C LYS A 97 1.88 24.46 2.00
N LEU A 98 2.74 24.60 1.00
CA LEU A 98 2.48 24.10 -0.35
C LEU A 98 2.64 22.58 -0.41
N ILE A 99 3.52 21.97 0.39
CA ILE A 99 3.59 20.51 0.58
C ILE A 99 2.26 19.95 1.11
N HIS A 100 1.68 20.57 2.14
CA HIS A 100 0.37 20.14 2.67
C HIS A 100 -0.74 20.26 1.63
N LEU A 101 -0.75 21.33 0.83
CA LEU A 101 -1.74 21.54 -0.21
C LEU A 101 -1.57 20.56 -1.38
N ILE A 102 -0.35 20.25 -1.79
CA ILE A 102 -0.07 19.22 -2.80
C ILE A 102 -0.57 17.87 -2.29
N LYS A 103 -0.19 17.49 -1.07
CA LYS A 103 -0.64 16.24 -0.44
C LYS A 103 -2.17 16.15 -0.40
N SER A 104 -2.87 17.18 0.09
CA SER A 104 -4.34 17.15 0.18
C SER A 104 -5.01 17.11 -1.20
N THR A 105 -4.42 17.76 -2.20
CA THR A 105 -4.88 17.71 -3.60
C THR A 105 -4.72 16.30 -4.17
N LEU A 106 -3.56 15.66 -4.00
CA LEU A 106 -3.31 14.29 -4.43
C LEU A 106 -4.26 13.28 -3.75
N ILE A 107 -4.52 13.44 -2.45
CA ILE A 107 -5.51 12.63 -1.72
C ILE A 107 -6.89 12.80 -2.34
N TRP A 108 -7.30 14.03 -2.66
CA TRP A 108 -8.58 14.31 -3.31
C TRP A 108 -8.67 13.69 -4.71
N ILE A 109 -7.60 13.80 -5.51
CA ILE A 109 -7.46 13.16 -6.84
C ILE A 109 -7.72 11.66 -6.71
N LEU A 110 -7.02 10.97 -5.81
CA LEU A 110 -7.16 9.52 -5.66
C LEU A 110 -8.54 9.12 -5.10
N LYS A 111 -9.03 9.79 -4.06
CA LYS A 111 -10.31 9.45 -3.40
C LYS A 111 -11.52 9.67 -4.31
N THR A 112 -11.52 10.73 -5.10
CA THR A 112 -12.65 11.01 -5.99
C THR A 112 -12.50 10.35 -7.35
N GLY A 113 -11.28 10.28 -7.89
CA GLY A 113 -10.99 9.64 -9.18
C GLY A 113 -11.10 8.12 -9.17
N SER A 114 -10.78 7.44 -8.06
CA SER A 114 -10.89 5.98 -7.95
C SER A 114 -12.29 5.41 -8.24
N LYS A 115 -13.34 6.21 -8.05
CA LYS A 115 -14.73 5.82 -8.41
C LYS A 115 -14.90 5.62 -9.91
N ASP A 116 -14.18 6.42 -10.69
CA ASP A 116 -14.18 6.42 -12.15
C ASP A 116 -12.92 5.73 -12.71
N ASP A 117 -12.19 4.95 -11.90
CA ASP A 117 -11.05 4.12 -12.37
C ASP A 117 -11.51 3.18 -13.49
N GLY A 118 -10.78 3.20 -14.61
CA GLY A 118 -11.15 2.58 -15.89
C GLY A 118 -11.77 3.54 -16.90
N LEU A 119 -11.74 4.85 -16.65
CA LEU A 119 -12.23 5.87 -17.58
C LEU A 119 -11.46 5.87 -18.90
N ASP A 120 -10.13 5.97 -18.83
CA ASP A 120 -9.21 5.87 -19.95
C ASP A 120 -7.78 5.56 -19.45
N ASP A 121 -6.90 5.09 -20.33
CA ASP A 121 -5.54 4.66 -19.96
C ASP A 121 -4.68 5.78 -19.34
N ASN A 122 -4.88 7.03 -19.76
CA ASN A 122 -4.16 8.17 -19.19
C ASN A 122 -4.66 8.50 -17.79
N PHE A 123 -5.96 8.38 -17.55
CA PHE A 123 -6.54 8.55 -16.23
C PHE A 123 -6.09 7.45 -15.27
N ASP A 124 -6.05 6.20 -15.72
CA ASP A 124 -5.55 5.07 -14.92
C ASP A 124 -4.05 5.27 -14.58
N LYS A 125 -3.22 5.65 -15.55
CA LYS A 125 -1.79 5.99 -15.33
C LYS A 125 -1.62 7.13 -14.32
N LEU A 126 -2.47 8.16 -14.39
CA LEU A 126 -2.45 9.27 -13.46
C LEU A 126 -2.75 8.80 -12.03
N LEU A 127 -3.80 7.98 -11.84
CA LEU A 127 -4.14 7.43 -10.52
C LEU A 127 -3.02 6.57 -9.95
N ASP A 128 -2.36 5.77 -10.79
CA ASP A 128 -1.25 4.89 -10.38
C ASP A 128 -0.06 5.70 -9.86
N ILE A 129 0.36 6.73 -10.60
CA ILE A 129 1.47 7.60 -10.20
C ILE A 129 1.12 8.41 -8.95
N VAL A 130 -0.12 8.90 -8.84
CA VAL A 130 -0.60 9.60 -7.64
C VAL A 130 -0.57 8.67 -6.43
N ALA A 131 -1.01 7.42 -6.55
CA ALA A 131 -0.92 6.42 -5.49
C ALA A 131 0.54 6.14 -5.08
N ILE A 132 1.45 6.00 -6.06
CA ILE A 132 2.89 5.85 -5.82
C ILE A 132 3.43 7.02 -4.99
N ILE A 133 3.14 8.26 -5.37
CA ILE A 133 3.64 9.46 -4.67
C ILE A 133 3.09 9.52 -3.25
N LEU A 134 1.79 9.28 -3.08
CA LEU A 134 1.14 9.33 -1.77
C LEU A 134 1.72 8.32 -0.79
N ILE A 135 2.04 7.11 -1.25
CA ILE A 135 2.64 6.09 -0.39
C ILE A 135 4.14 6.31 -0.21
N LYS A 136 4.89 6.44 -1.30
CA LYS A 136 6.37 6.44 -1.25
C LYS A 136 6.97 7.77 -0.76
N VAL A 137 6.34 8.90 -1.09
CA VAL A 137 6.85 10.23 -0.76
C VAL A 137 6.18 10.79 0.49
N PHE A 138 4.84 10.67 0.58
CA PHE A 138 4.07 11.24 1.69
C PHE A 138 3.78 10.26 2.84
N ASN A 139 3.96 8.95 2.63
CA ASN A 139 3.69 7.91 3.61
C ASN A 139 2.23 7.90 4.11
N GLU A 140 1.26 8.10 3.20
CA GLU A 140 -0.17 8.09 3.50
C GLU A 140 -0.75 6.68 3.66
N LEU A 141 -0.42 6.01 4.76
CA LEU A 141 -0.83 4.62 5.03
C LEU A 141 -2.36 4.44 5.15
N ASP A 142 -3.10 5.50 5.50
CA ASP A 142 -4.56 5.48 5.57
C ASP A 142 -5.23 5.22 4.21
N LEU A 143 -4.50 5.41 3.11
CA LEU A 143 -5.00 5.17 1.75
C LEU A 143 -4.79 3.72 1.29
N LEU A 144 -4.06 2.89 2.04
CA LEU A 144 -3.81 1.50 1.68
C LEU A 144 -5.11 0.71 1.40
N PRO A 145 -6.19 0.81 2.21
CA PRO A 145 -7.45 0.13 1.89
C PRO A 145 -8.04 0.57 0.54
N LEU A 146 -7.97 1.86 0.22
CA LEU A 146 -8.48 2.38 -1.06
C LEU A 146 -7.65 1.86 -2.24
N ILE A 147 -6.32 1.89 -2.14
CA ILE A 147 -5.42 1.37 -3.18
C ILE A 147 -5.66 -0.13 -3.39
N LEU A 148 -5.84 -0.87 -2.30
CA LEU A 148 -6.17 -2.29 -2.35
C LEU A 148 -7.48 -2.53 -3.12
N ASP A 149 -8.52 -1.73 -2.85
CA ASP A 149 -9.80 -1.85 -3.54
C ASP A 149 -9.65 -1.61 -5.05
N ILE A 150 -8.81 -0.66 -5.47
CA ILE A 150 -8.49 -0.41 -6.89
C ILE A 150 -7.78 -1.63 -7.50
N ILE A 151 -6.74 -2.17 -6.83
CA ILE A 151 -6.01 -3.36 -7.28
C ILE A 151 -6.98 -4.53 -7.54
N PHE A 152 -7.84 -4.82 -6.57
CA PHE A 152 -8.78 -5.94 -6.68
C PHE A 152 -9.88 -5.69 -7.72
N LYS A 153 -10.36 -4.44 -7.87
CA LYS A 153 -11.29 -4.06 -8.93
C LYS A 153 -10.68 -4.30 -10.31
N ARG A 154 -9.48 -3.76 -10.55
CA ARG A 154 -8.76 -3.91 -11.83
C ARG A 154 -8.46 -5.37 -12.16
N TYR A 155 -8.02 -6.16 -11.18
CA TYR A 155 -7.79 -7.59 -11.39
C TYR A 155 -9.05 -8.34 -11.83
N LYS A 156 -10.21 -8.06 -11.22
CA LYS A 156 -11.48 -8.69 -11.63
C LYS A 156 -11.82 -8.40 -13.09
N GLU A 157 -11.48 -7.20 -13.55
CA GLU A 157 -11.72 -6.70 -14.90
C GLU A 157 -10.59 -7.07 -15.88
N GLY A 158 -9.50 -7.70 -15.41
CA GLY A 158 -8.35 -8.07 -16.24
C GLY A 158 -7.46 -6.90 -16.65
N ARG A 159 -7.52 -5.78 -15.91
CA ARG A 159 -6.69 -4.58 -16.13
C ARG A 159 -5.36 -4.66 -15.38
N LEU A 160 -4.41 -3.79 -15.75
CA LEU A 160 -3.06 -3.77 -15.18
C LEU A 160 -3.05 -3.32 -13.71
N ILE A 161 -2.34 -4.07 -12.87
CA ILE A 161 -2.26 -3.83 -11.42
C ILE A 161 -0.83 -3.64 -10.89
N HIS A 162 0.19 -3.87 -11.72
CA HIS A 162 1.57 -4.03 -11.25
C HIS A 162 2.12 -2.80 -10.51
N ASP A 163 1.86 -1.60 -11.03
CA ASP A 163 2.36 -0.35 -10.43
C ASP A 163 1.66 -0.05 -9.09
N LEU A 164 0.36 -0.33 -8.98
CA LEU A 164 -0.38 -0.20 -7.73
C LEU A 164 0.07 -1.22 -6.69
N VAL A 165 0.31 -2.47 -7.09
CA VAL A 165 0.83 -3.51 -6.19
C VAL A 165 2.23 -3.12 -5.69
N TRP A 166 3.08 -2.60 -6.58
CA TRP A 166 4.39 -2.09 -6.18
C TRP A 166 4.25 -0.92 -5.19
N ALA A 167 3.42 0.08 -5.51
CA ALA A 167 3.14 1.20 -4.61
C ALA A 167 2.66 0.74 -3.23
N PHE A 168 1.77 -0.26 -3.21
CA PHE A 168 1.20 -0.81 -1.99
C PHE A 168 2.27 -1.42 -1.06
N TYR A 169 3.23 -2.17 -1.62
CA TYR A 169 4.32 -2.75 -0.84
C TYR A 169 5.42 -1.74 -0.45
N GLU A 170 5.61 -0.68 -1.25
CA GLU A 170 6.52 0.43 -0.90
C GLU A 170 6.10 1.22 0.34
N SER A 171 4.90 0.96 0.89
CA SER A 171 4.48 1.46 2.21
C SER A 171 5.37 0.97 3.35
N ARG A 172 6.07 -0.15 3.17
CA ARG A 172 6.94 -0.81 4.16
C ARG A 172 6.23 -1.17 5.47
N ASP A 173 4.92 -1.03 5.56
CA ASP A 173 4.12 -1.41 6.73
C ASP A 173 3.60 -2.85 6.56
N PRO A 174 3.98 -3.81 7.44
CA PRO A 174 3.44 -5.17 7.42
C PRO A 174 1.91 -5.23 7.49
N ASN A 175 1.22 -4.19 7.97
CA ASN A 175 -0.25 -4.11 7.95
C ASN A 175 -0.84 -4.24 6.53
N CYS A 176 -0.08 -3.90 5.48
CA CYS A 176 -0.49 -4.09 4.10
C CYS A 176 -0.84 -5.58 3.83
N LEU A 177 -0.07 -6.51 4.40
CA LEU A 177 -0.33 -7.96 4.30
C LEU A 177 -1.63 -8.35 4.99
N PHE A 178 -1.93 -7.75 6.14
CA PHE A 178 -3.17 -8.00 6.86
C PHE A 178 -4.40 -7.56 6.04
N LEU A 179 -4.30 -6.43 5.33
CA LEU A 179 -5.37 -5.98 4.43
C LEU A 179 -5.59 -6.97 3.28
N ILE A 180 -4.52 -7.51 2.67
CA ILE A 180 -4.63 -8.57 1.65
C ILE A 180 -5.22 -9.84 2.27
N GLY A 181 -4.77 -10.25 3.47
CA GLY A 181 -5.25 -11.45 4.15
C GLY A 181 -6.75 -11.45 4.42
N LYS A 182 -7.36 -10.28 4.69
CA LYS A 182 -8.82 -10.15 4.81
C LYS A 182 -9.56 -10.58 3.54
N ARG A 183 -8.95 -10.42 2.36
CA ARG A 183 -9.53 -10.80 1.06
C ARG A 183 -9.57 -12.31 0.84
N LEU A 184 -8.81 -13.11 1.59
CA LEU A 184 -8.90 -14.58 1.56
C LEU A 184 -10.29 -15.11 1.95
N ARG A 185 -11.05 -14.33 2.74
CA ARG A 185 -12.43 -14.67 3.15
C ARG A 185 -13.50 -14.09 2.22
N SER A 186 -13.10 -13.44 1.13
CA SER A 186 -14.05 -12.84 0.18
C SER A 186 -14.95 -13.90 -0.45
N GLU A 187 -16.20 -13.53 -0.74
CA GLU A 187 -17.13 -14.39 -1.47
C GLU A 187 -16.68 -14.57 -2.93
N ASN A 188 -16.02 -13.56 -3.50
CA ASN A 188 -15.57 -13.56 -4.88
C ASN A 188 -14.28 -14.35 -5.06
N MET A 189 -14.33 -15.41 -5.87
CA MET A 189 -13.20 -16.31 -6.11
C MET A 189 -11.99 -15.62 -6.76
N LYS A 190 -12.20 -14.61 -7.62
CA LYS A 190 -11.08 -13.85 -8.21
C LYS A 190 -10.32 -13.05 -7.16
N GLU A 191 -10.99 -12.56 -6.11
CA GLU A 191 -10.29 -11.91 -5.00
C GLU A 191 -9.48 -12.93 -4.19
N VAL A 192 -10.04 -14.10 -3.92
CA VAL A 192 -9.30 -15.14 -3.18
C VAL A 192 -8.05 -15.58 -3.95
N GLU A 193 -8.16 -15.74 -5.27
CA GLU A 193 -7.04 -16.06 -6.17
C GLU A 193 -5.92 -15.01 -6.10
N LEU A 194 -6.24 -13.73 -6.33
CA LEU A 194 -5.23 -12.67 -6.25
C LEU A 194 -4.61 -12.56 -4.85
N ALA A 195 -5.41 -12.71 -3.80
CA ALA A 195 -4.91 -12.69 -2.43
C ALA A 195 -3.94 -13.85 -2.16
N CYS A 196 -4.22 -15.05 -2.70
CA CYS A 196 -3.29 -16.17 -2.62
C CYS A 196 -2.01 -15.89 -3.40
N ASP A 197 -2.10 -15.31 -4.60
CA ASP A 197 -0.92 -15.01 -5.43
C ASP A 197 -0.01 -13.95 -4.80
N LEU A 198 -0.59 -12.93 -4.17
CA LEU A 198 0.13 -11.89 -3.44
C LEU A 198 0.75 -12.40 -2.13
N LEU A 199 0.16 -13.44 -1.51
CA LEU A 199 0.61 -14.02 -0.24
C LEU A 199 1.31 -15.38 -0.40
N LYS A 200 1.62 -15.79 -1.63
CA LYS A 200 2.20 -17.11 -1.95
C LYS A 200 3.53 -17.43 -1.26
N PHE A 201 4.25 -16.39 -0.82
CA PHE A 201 5.49 -16.54 -0.07
C PHE A 201 5.27 -17.01 1.39
N ILE A 202 4.02 -16.94 1.88
CA ILE A 202 3.65 -17.39 3.22
C ILE A 202 3.36 -18.90 3.20
N PRO A 203 4.02 -19.69 4.06
CA PRO A 203 3.76 -21.13 4.15
C PRO A 203 2.29 -21.46 4.44
N GLY A 204 1.73 -22.40 3.69
CA GLY A 204 0.35 -22.87 3.88
C GLY A 204 -0.71 -22.04 3.16
N ILE A 205 -0.32 -21.02 2.39
CA ILE A 205 -1.19 -20.28 1.47
C ILE A 205 -0.95 -20.81 0.06
N ASP A 206 -1.93 -21.57 -0.46
CA ASP A 206 -1.89 -22.10 -1.83
C ASP A 206 -3.32 -22.05 -2.39
N ILE A 207 -3.44 -21.69 -3.67
CA ILE A 207 -4.69 -21.67 -4.42
C ILE A 207 -5.40 -23.04 -4.41
N LYS A 208 -4.68 -24.14 -4.20
CA LYS A 208 -5.25 -25.48 -4.02
C LYS A 208 -6.26 -25.55 -2.87
N TYR A 209 -6.08 -24.73 -1.83
CA TYR A 209 -6.95 -24.69 -0.66
C TYR A 209 -8.05 -23.61 -0.77
N LYS A 210 -8.25 -22.99 -1.94
CA LYS A 210 -9.24 -21.91 -2.15
C LYS A 210 -10.67 -22.26 -1.75
N THR A 211 -11.01 -23.54 -1.73
CA THR A 211 -12.32 -24.05 -1.30
C THR A 211 -12.52 -23.93 0.22
N ASN A 212 -11.44 -23.98 1.01
CA ASN A 212 -11.46 -23.84 2.46
C ASN A 212 -10.89 -22.48 2.89
N LYS A 213 -11.71 -21.44 2.72
CA LYS A 213 -11.35 -20.04 2.98
C LYS A 213 -10.97 -19.79 4.45
N ASP A 214 -11.66 -20.47 5.37
CA ASP A 214 -11.38 -20.33 6.80
C ASP A 214 -10.03 -20.94 7.18
N TYR A 215 -9.66 -22.07 6.56
CA TYR A 215 -8.33 -22.65 6.73
C TYR A 215 -7.22 -21.73 6.22
N LEU A 216 -7.39 -21.14 5.02
CA LEU A 216 -6.43 -20.18 4.47
C LEU A 216 -6.25 -18.96 5.39
N TYR A 217 -7.37 -18.37 5.83
CA TYR A 217 -7.33 -17.21 6.71
C TYR A 217 -6.72 -17.52 8.08
N PHE A 218 -7.06 -18.69 8.67
CA PHE A 218 -6.51 -19.12 9.95
C PHE A 218 -4.99 -19.33 9.88
N ASN A 219 -4.51 -20.01 8.83
CA ASN A 219 -3.07 -20.18 8.61
C ASN A 219 -2.37 -18.84 8.44
N PHE A 220 -2.94 -17.94 7.64
CA PHE A 220 -2.40 -16.60 7.44
C PHE A 220 -2.30 -15.83 8.75
N ILE A 221 -3.39 -15.75 9.53
CA ILE A 221 -3.41 -14.98 10.78
C ILE A 221 -2.44 -15.56 11.80
N ASN A 222 -2.38 -16.88 11.95
CA ASN A 222 -1.42 -17.50 12.88
C ASN A 222 0.02 -17.18 12.47
N TRP A 223 0.36 -17.31 11.19
CA TRP A 223 1.68 -16.95 10.71
C TRP A 223 1.97 -15.46 10.88
N PHE A 224 1.00 -14.59 10.57
CA PHE A 224 1.16 -13.15 10.67
C PHE A 224 1.37 -12.72 12.12
N GLU A 225 0.54 -13.16 13.06
CA GLU A 225 0.67 -12.85 14.50
C GLU A 225 1.96 -13.40 15.12
N GLU A 226 2.49 -14.53 14.61
CA GLU A 226 3.78 -15.06 15.05
C GLU A 226 4.97 -14.24 14.52
N ASN A 227 4.87 -13.67 13.31
CA ASN A 227 6.03 -13.10 12.61
C ASN A 227 5.99 -11.57 12.42
N ARG A 228 4.86 -10.89 12.63
CA ARG A 228 4.65 -9.46 12.33
C ARG A 228 5.76 -8.54 12.82
N SER A 229 6.25 -8.74 14.04
CA SER A 229 7.30 -7.93 14.67
C SER A 229 8.71 -8.14 14.08
N PHE A 230 8.88 -9.19 13.28
CA PHE A 230 10.15 -9.64 12.69
C PHE A 230 10.13 -9.59 11.16
N LEU A 231 9.09 -8.99 10.57
CA LEU A 231 9.00 -8.81 9.13
C LEU A 231 9.80 -7.58 8.71
N TYR A 232 10.58 -7.73 7.64
CA TYR A 232 11.24 -6.62 6.96
C TYR A 232 10.89 -6.64 5.47
N PHE A 233 10.87 -5.46 4.87
CA PHE A 233 10.63 -5.28 3.44
C PHE A 233 11.91 -5.61 2.65
N THR A 234 11.82 -6.53 1.70
CA THR A 234 12.97 -7.00 0.89
C THR A 234 13.30 -6.06 -0.27
N GLY A 235 12.30 -5.30 -0.75
CA GLY A 235 12.41 -4.50 -1.97
C GLY A 235 12.10 -5.27 -3.25
N GLU A 236 11.80 -6.58 -3.17
CA GLU A 236 11.43 -7.36 -4.34
C GLU A 236 10.05 -6.97 -4.87
N SER A 237 9.93 -6.85 -6.19
CA SER A 237 8.69 -6.48 -6.86
C SER A 237 8.41 -7.34 -8.10
N PHE A 238 7.14 -7.33 -8.55
CA PHE A 238 6.73 -8.01 -9.79
C PHE A 238 7.40 -7.43 -11.05
N GLN A 239 8.03 -6.27 -10.96
CA GLN A 239 8.82 -5.69 -12.05
C GLN A 239 10.20 -6.37 -12.18
N GLN A 240 10.69 -7.00 -11.12
CA GLN A 240 12.02 -7.64 -11.07
C GLN A 240 11.96 -9.16 -11.24
N GLY A 241 10.84 -9.80 -10.92
CA GLY A 241 10.67 -11.25 -11.04
C GLY A 241 9.22 -11.72 -11.00
N CYS A 242 8.98 -12.97 -11.46
CA CYS A 242 7.63 -13.55 -11.52
C CYS A 242 7.07 -13.96 -10.15
N ASN A 243 7.96 -14.20 -9.18
CA ASN A 243 7.60 -14.64 -7.83
C ASN A 243 8.33 -13.79 -6.77
N PRO A 244 8.01 -12.49 -6.66
CA PRO A 244 8.65 -11.65 -5.67
C PRO A 244 8.27 -12.10 -4.26
N ILE A 245 9.18 -11.92 -3.32
CA ILE A 245 8.97 -12.10 -1.88
C ILE A 245 9.06 -10.72 -1.24
N PRO A 246 7.97 -9.92 -1.18
CA PRO A 246 8.03 -8.53 -0.73
C PRO A 246 8.45 -8.39 0.75
N TYR A 247 8.12 -9.40 1.55
CA TYR A 247 8.48 -9.45 2.98
C TYR A 247 9.14 -10.78 3.33
N ALA A 248 10.16 -10.69 4.16
CA ALA A 248 10.83 -11.85 4.75
C ALA A 248 10.89 -11.72 6.27
N VAL A 249 11.01 -12.85 6.95
CA VAL A 249 11.17 -12.92 8.42
C VAL A 249 12.65 -12.93 8.73
N SER A 250 13.15 -11.97 9.52
CA SER A 250 14.51 -12.09 10.06
C SER A 250 14.51 -13.11 11.19
N LEU A 251 15.23 -14.21 10.95
CA LEU A 251 15.42 -15.26 11.95
C LEU A 251 16.26 -14.76 13.11
N GLU A 252 17.20 -13.86 12.86
CA GLU A 252 18.04 -13.23 13.88
C GLU A 252 17.21 -12.37 14.83
N ALA A 253 16.33 -11.53 14.27
CA ALA A 253 15.41 -10.70 15.04
C ALA A 253 14.44 -11.56 15.85
N LYS A 254 13.91 -12.63 15.24
CA LYS A 254 13.02 -13.58 15.91
C LYS A 254 13.72 -14.37 17.02
N TYR A 255 15.00 -14.72 16.84
CA TYR A 255 15.82 -15.39 17.85
C TYR A 255 16.12 -14.48 19.05
N LEU A 256 16.48 -13.22 18.84
CA LEU A 256 16.65 -12.25 19.93
C LEU A 256 15.32 -11.69 20.44
N CYS A 257 14.24 -11.96 19.72
CA CYS A 257 12.91 -11.40 19.94
C CYS A 257 12.89 -9.86 19.94
N GLU A 258 13.80 -9.26 19.18
CA GLU A 258 13.87 -7.80 19.01
C GLU A 258 13.09 -7.39 17.77
N THR A 259 12.43 -6.24 17.85
CA THR A 259 11.63 -5.71 16.73
C THR A 259 12.54 -5.10 15.68
N ILE A 260 12.24 -5.36 14.41
CA ILE A 260 12.95 -4.69 13.31
C ILE A 260 12.32 -3.31 13.13
N PRO A 261 13.11 -2.22 13.11
CA PRO A 261 12.60 -0.91 12.75
C PRO A 261 12.01 -0.95 11.34
N THR A 262 10.84 -0.33 11.13
CA THR A 262 10.09 -0.36 9.85
C THR A 262 10.89 0.11 8.63
N ASN A 263 11.94 0.92 8.84
CA ASN A 263 12.80 1.48 7.80
C ASN A 263 14.16 0.77 7.67
N SER A 264 14.43 -0.24 8.48
CA SER A 264 15.69 -0.97 8.47
C SER A 264 15.48 -2.39 7.96
N GLN A 265 16.37 -2.86 7.11
CA GLN A 265 16.43 -4.28 6.76
C GLN A 265 17.00 -5.11 7.92
N ASN A 266 17.66 -4.46 8.89
CA ASN A 266 18.50 -5.13 9.87
C ASN A 266 18.29 -4.62 11.30
N ILE A 267 18.50 -5.51 12.28
CA ILE A 267 18.53 -5.19 13.72
C ILE A 267 19.88 -4.63 14.20
N TYR A 268 20.94 -4.68 13.38
CA TYR A 268 22.31 -4.37 13.82
C TYR A 268 22.52 -2.97 14.42
N GLY A 269 21.67 -2.00 14.09
CA GLY A 269 21.75 -0.64 14.66
C GLY A 269 21.37 -0.54 16.14
N THR A 270 20.67 -1.53 16.70
CA THR A 270 20.16 -1.50 18.08
C THR A 270 20.85 -2.49 19.02
N LEU A 271 21.78 -3.31 18.51
CA LEU A 271 22.34 -4.43 19.26
C LEU A 271 23.60 -4.06 20.06
N SER A 272 23.69 -4.61 21.27
CA SER A 272 24.88 -4.60 22.10
C SER A 272 25.95 -5.57 21.59
N SER A 273 27.21 -5.34 21.98
CA SER A 273 28.36 -6.19 21.60
C SER A 273 28.19 -7.67 21.97
N LYS A 274 27.45 -7.97 23.05
CA LYS A 274 27.13 -9.35 23.47
C LYS A 274 26.10 -10.01 22.56
N GLU A 275 25.13 -9.26 22.05
CA GLU A 275 24.11 -9.78 21.14
C GLU A 275 24.68 -10.07 19.75
N PHE A 276 25.65 -9.26 19.30
CA PHE A 276 26.42 -9.55 18.09
C PHE A 276 27.15 -10.90 18.15
N GLY A 277 27.78 -11.22 19.29
CA GLY A 277 28.42 -12.52 19.50
C GLY A 277 27.43 -13.68 19.36
N LYS A 278 26.24 -13.54 19.98
CA LYS A 278 25.17 -14.55 19.90
C LYS A 278 24.61 -14.74 18.49
N ILE A 279 24.47 -13.66 17.72
CA ILE A 279 24.05 -13.75 16.31
C ILE A 279 25.10 -14.47 15.48
N LYS A 280 26.39 -14.21 15.73
CA LYS A 280 27.46 -14.89 14.99
C LYS A 280 27.42 -16.41 15.21
N ASP A 281 27.24 -16.83 16.46
CA ASP A 281 27.09 -18.25 16.80
C ASP A 281 25.80 -18.83 16.19
N PHE A 282 24.69 -18.09 16.23
CA PHE A 282 23.42 -18.49 15.61
C PHE A 282 23.52 -18.63 14.09
N ASN A 283 24.22 -17.72 13.41
CA ASN A 283 24.41 -17.74 11.96
C ASN A 283 25.36 -18.84 11.49
N SER A 284 26.12 -19.46 12.40
CA SER A 284 26.95 -20.62 12.09
C SER A 284 26.16 -21.93 11.99
N LEU A 285 24.89 -21.93 12.39
CA LEU A 285 24.00 -23.10 12.36
C LEU A 285 23.34 -23.31 11.00
N ASP A 286 22.88 -24.54 10.75
CA ASP A 286 22.04 -24.88 9.61
C ASP A 286 20.64 -24.25 9.70
N ASP A 287 19.99 -24.05 8.55
CA ASP A 287 18.67 -23.39 8.43
C ASP A 287 17.60 -24.03 9.33
N SER A 288 17.58 -25.36 9.42
CA SER A 288 16.59 -26.08 10.22
C SER A 288 16.76 -25.84 11.72
N SER A 289 18.02 -25.77 12.19
CA SER A 289 18.36 -25.42 13.57
C SER A 289 18.07 -23.95 13.86
N ARG A 290 18.32 -23.04 12.92
CA ARG A 290 18.00 -21.60 13.05
C ARG A 290 16.50 -21.36 13.19
N ASP A 291 15.69 -21.98 12.33
CA ASP A 291 14.23 -21.90 12.39
C ASP A 291 13.66 -22.44 13.71
N LEU A 292 14.21 -23.57 14.17
CA LEU A 292 13.82 -24.19 15.43
C LEU A 292 14.10 -23.25 16.62
N LEU A 293 15.30 -22.70 16.70
CA LEU A 293 15.71 -21.81 17.79
C LEU A 293 14.94 -20.50 17.75
N ALA A 294 14.78 -19.88 16.58
CA ALA A 294 14.02 -18.64 16.43
C ALA A 294 12.56 -18.82 16.89
N SER A 295 11.91 -19.90 16.44
CA SER A 295 10.54 -20.21 16.82
C SER A 295 10.41 -20.56 18.31
N PHE A 296 11.37 -21.30 18.87
CA PHE A 296 11.38 -21.66 20.28
C PHE A 296 11.61 -20.43 21.18
N SER A 297 12.57 -19.58 20.82
CA SER A 297 12.89 -18.34 21.53
C SER A 297 11.67 -17.44 21.67
N CYS A 298 10.97 -17.17 20.56
CA CYS A 298 9.76 -16.36 20.54
C CYS A 298 8.65 -16.95 21.41
N LYS A 299 8.39 -18.26 21.30
CA LYS A 299 7.38 -18.96 22.13
C LYS A 299 7.73 -18.91 23.62
N MET A 300 9.01 -19.01 23.95
CA MET A 300 9.49 -18.98 25.33
C MET A 300 9.38 -17.58 25.94
N ARG A 301 9.76 -16.52 25.21
CA ARG A 301 9.62 -15.13 25.67
C ARG A 301 8.15 -14.75 25.92
N ARG A 302 7.23 -15.17 25.04
CA ARG A 302 5.78 -14.97 25.21
C ARG A 302 5.22 -15.66 26.47
N LYS A 303 5.74 -16.84 26.83
CA LYS A 303 5.30 -17.58 28.02
C LYS A 303 5.91 -17.06 29.31
N ASN A 304 7.22 -16.82 29.34
CA ASN A 304 7.94 -16.36 30.52
C ASN A 304 9.26 -15.68 30.14
N ILE A 305 9.33 -14.36 30.35
CA ILE A 305 10.50 -13.54 30.04
C ILE A 305 11.73 -13.90 30.88
N HIS A 306 11.55 -14.30 32.15
CA HIS A 306 12.67 -14.66 33.04
C HIS A 306 13.34 -15.96 32.59
N TRP A 307 12.54 -16.93 32.18
CA TRP A 307 13.06 -18.20 31.67
C TRP A 307 13.80 -17.97 30.35
N TRP A 308 13.24 -17.14 29.48
CA TRP A 308 13.88 -16.75 28.22
C TRP A 308 15.25 -16.09 28.47
N ASN A 309 15.33 -15.13 29.39
CA ASN A 309 16.60 -14.47 29.76
C ASN A 309 17.66 -15.45 30.30
N SER A 310 17.25 -16.48 31.04
CA SER A 310 18.18 -17.52 31.49
C SER A 310 18.65 -18.42 30.33
N TRP A 311 17.74 -18.74 29.40
CA TRP A 311 18.01 -19.62 28.27
C TRP A 311 18.90 -18.97 27.20
N ILE A 312 18.63 -17.73 26.81
CA ILE A 312 19.38 -17.00 25.76
C ILE A 312 20.83 -16.70 26.15
N ASN A 313 21.19 -16.87 27.44
CA ASN A 313 22.55 -16.71 27.96
C ASN A 313 23.33 -18.03 28.05
N LYS A 314 22.72 -19.17 27.72
CA LYS A 314 23.38 -20.48 27.62
C LYS A 314 24.12 -20.61 26.28
N SER A 315 25.05 -21.57 26.20
CA SER A 315 25.72 -21.92 24.94
C SER A 315 24.71 -22.41 23.88
N ILE A 316 25.06 -22.22 22.59
CA ILE A 316 24.17 -22.56 21.47
C ILE A 316 23.79 -24.05 21.43
N GLU A 317 24.71 -24.93 21.83
CA GLU A 317 24.47 -26.38 21.93
C GLU A 317 23.42 -26.73 22.98
N GLU A 318 23.51 -26.09 24.15
CA GLU A 318 22.56 -26.29 25.24
C GLU A 318 21.18 -25.72 24.88
N GLN A 319 21.15 -24.60 24.17
CA GLN A 319 19.92 -24.03 23.63
C GLN A 319 19.23 -24.99 22.66
N LEU A 320 19.98 -25.57 21.72
CA LEU A 320 19.48 -26.57 20.78
C LEU A 320 18.99 -27.83 21.48
N ARG A 321 19.73 -28.33 22.48
CA ARG A 321 19.33 -29.50 23.27
C ARG A 321 17.97 -29.28 23.95
N ILE A 322 17.79 -28.14 24.61
CA ILE A 322 16.54 -27.78 25.29
C ILE A 322 15.39 -27.64 24.27
N ALA A 323 15.64 -27.00 23.14
CA ALA A 323 14.63 -26.81 22.09
C ALA A 323 14.18 -28.14 21.47
N ARG A 324 15.12 -29.07 21.22
CA ARG A 324 14.83 -30.42 20.68
C ARG A 324 14.04 -31.28 21.66
N ILE A 325 14.45 -31.31 22.94
CA ILE A 325 13.76 -32.08 23.99
C ILE A 325 12.31 -31.63 24.14
N ARG A 326 12.05 -30.32 24.16
CA ARG A 326 10.68 -29.78 24.31
C ARG A 326 9.82 -29.90 23.05
N LYS A 327 10.41 -30.06 21.87
CA LYS A 327 9.66 -30.30 20.62
C LYS A 327 9.32 -31.79 20.45
N GLY A 328 10.16 -32.69 20.95
CA GLY A 328 9.95 -34.15 20.92
C GLY A 328 9.14 -34.72 22.08
N GLY A 329 8.75 -33.89 23.05
CA GLY A 329 7.88 -34.26 24.18
C GLY A 329 6.43 -33.79 23.97
N ILE A 330 5.83 -34.17 22.85
CA ILE A 330 4.37 -34.16 22.64
C ILE A 330 3.86 -35.59 22.84
#